data_AF-A0A2T0K9U9-F1
#
_entry.id   AF-A0A2T0K9U9-F1
#
_cell.length_a   1.000
_cell.length_b   1.000
_cell.length_c   1.000
_cell.angle_alpha   90.00
_cell.angle_beta   90.00
_cell.angle_gamma   90.00
#
_symmetry.space_group_name_H-M   'P 1'
#
loop_
_entity.id
_entity.type
_entity.pdbx_description
1 polymer ?
#
loop_
_entity_poly.entity_id
_entity_poly.type
_entity_poly.pdbx_seq_one_letter_code
_entity_poly.pdbx_strand_id
1 'polypeptide(L)'
;MQSRLRIAGHGMQPLLLMFPLGLFWTAFVFDLATLLGAPALIGTVAFWNLVAGLGGGLLATLTAGFDAATAAGPAARIFVLALLLDAGVLITFAVLTLMRVRDPDRTVNAGLLLVEVAGLAAAGFSAWFGGRLADPRAPVADPRPPRAAGPRADGLLSGGRLDTGHAERPPAGHPPAAHPADGPRVPRQAGFRQRLIAAGRRSSQPASSSLVR
;
A
#
# COMPACT_ATOMS: atom_id res chain seq x y z
N MET A 1 -4.86 3.98 20.07
CA MET A 1 -5.83 4.62 19.16
C MET A 1 -5.61 4.06 17.76
N GLN A 2 -6.59 3.35 17.23
CA GLN A 2 -6.53 2.76 15.89
C GLN A 2 -6.65 3.90 14.86
N SER A 3 -5.53 4.22 14.20
CA SER A 3 -5.50 5.25 13.16
C SER A 3 -6.38 4.81 11.99
N ARG A 4 -7.28 5.71 11.61
CA ARG A 4 -8.27 5.56 10.55
C ARG A 4 -7.61 5.68 9.18
N LEU A 5 -6.83 4.70 8.73
CA LEU A 5 -6.65 4.50 7.29
C LEU A 5 -7.71 3.49 6.82
N ARG A 6 -8.97 3.93 6.86
CA ARG A 6 -10.07 3.24 6.18
C ARG A 6 -9.81 3.38 4.68
N ILE A 7 -9.37 2.27 4.11
CA ILE A 7 -9.75 1.73 2.80
C ILE A 7 -10.96 2.46 2.17
N ALA A 8 -10.72 2.93 0.93
CA ALA A 8 -11.66 3.04 -0.18
C ALA A 8 -12.98 3.83 0.02
N GLY A 9 -13.06 4.96 -0.67
CA GLY A 9 -14.31 5.55 -1.13
C GLY A 9 -14.08 6.23 -2.48
N HIS A 10 -14.02 5.43 -3.55
CA HIS A 10 -13.62 5.80 -4.92
C HIS A 10 -12.12 6.05 -5.05
N GLY A 11 -11.30 5.00 -4.93
CA GLY A 11 -9.87 5.04 -5.25
C GLY A 11 -9.67 5.33 -6.75
N MET A 12 -9.91 6.57 -7.15
CA MET A 12 -9.57 7.07 -8.48
C MET A 12 -8.06 7.08 -8.66
N GLN A 13 -7.30 7.23 -7.58
CA GLN A 13 -5.85 7.40 -7.64
C GLN A 13 -5.08 6.15 -8.13
N PRO A 14 -5.38 4.90 -7.68
CA PRO A 14 -4.82 3.71 -8.30
C PRO A 14 -5.21 3.55 -9.78
N LEU A 15 -6.46 3.89 -10.13
CA LEU A 15 -6.94 3.87 -11.52
C LEU A 15 -6.22 4.92 -12.39
N LEU A 16 -6.00 6.12 -11.85
CA LEU A 16 -5.27 7.21 -12.49
C LEU A 16 -3.80 6.87 -12.72
N LEU A 17 -3.19 6.03 -11.88
CA LEU A 17 -1.82 5.56 -12.12
C LEU A 17 -1.76 4.49 -13.21
N MET A 18 -2.72 3.57 -13.26
CA MET A 18 -2.74 2.49 -14.25
C MET A 18 -3.16 2.95 -15.64
N PHE A 19 -4.00 3.98 -15.72
CA PHE A 19 -4.48 4.56 -16.97
C PHE A 19 -3.34 5.01 -17.92
N PRO A 20 -2.42 5.91 -17.53
CA PRO A 20 -1.33 6.36 -18.41
C PRO A 20 -0.39 5.21 -18.76
N LEU A 21 -0.11 4.29 -17.82
CA LEU A 21 0.75 3.14 -18.07
C LEU A 21 0.16 2.22 -19.15
N GLY A 22 -1.15 1.97 -19.11
CA GLY A 22 -1.86 1.20 -20.13
C GLY A 22 -1.82 1.88 -21.50
N LEU A 23 -1.94 3.22 -21.54
CA LEU A 23 -1.85 4.00 -22.78
C LEU A 23 -0.43 3.99 -23.38
N PHE A 24 0.60 4.14 -22.55
CA PHE A 24 1.98 4.02 -23.02
C PHE A 24 2.30 2.62 -23.53
N TRP A 25 1.82 1.57 -22.84
CA TRP A 25 1.98 0.19 -23.30
C TRP A 25 1.30 -0.07 -24.64
N THR A 26 0.06 0.40 -24.80
CA THR A 26 -0.69 0.21 -26.05
C THR A 26 -0.12 1.05 -27.19
N ALA A 27 0.41 2.25 -26.93
CA ALA A 27 1.15 3.04 -27.91
C ALA A 27 2.38 2.27 -28.43
N PHE A 28 3.18 1.70 -27.53
CA PHE A 28 4.35 0.89 -27.89
C PHE A 28 4.02 -0.31 -28.79
N VAL A 29 2.89 -0.99 -28.52
CA VAL A 29 2.45 -2.10 -29.39
C VAL A 29 2.12 -1.60 -30.79
N PHE A 30 1.46 -0.45 -30.93
CA PHE A 30 1.16 0.14 -32.22
C PHE A 30 2.44 0.62 -32.94
N ASP A 31 3.38 1.19 -32.21
CA ASP A 31 4.66 1.61 -32.76
C ASP A 31 5.47 0.43 -33.27
N LEU A 32 5.51 -0.67 -32.51
CA LEU A 32 6.10 -1.93 -32.96
C LEU A 32 5.39 -2.46 -34.22
N ALA A 33 4.05 -2.38 -34.28
CA ALA A 33 3.30 -2.80 -35.47
C ALA A 33 3.66 -1.95 -36.71
N THR A 34 3.83 -0.63 -36.57
CA THR A 34 4.26 0.22 -37.71
C THR A 34 5.65 -0.13 -38.22
N LEU A 35 6.60 -0.44 -37.32
CA LEU A 35 7.92 -0.92 -37.70
C LEU A 35 7.90 -2.27 -38.43
N LEU A 36 6.91 -3.11 -38.12
CA LEU A 36 6.69 -4.39 -38.79
C LEU A 36 5.90 -4.28 -40.11
N GLY A 37 5.59 -3.06 -40.57
CA GLY A 37 4.93 -2.80 -41.85
C GLY A 37 3.43 -2.53 -41.77
N ALA A 38 2.88 -2.23 -40.58
CA ALA A 38 1.50 -1.77 -40.47
C ALA A 38 1.30 -0.38 -41.13
N PRO A 39 0.07 -0.03 -41.54
CA PRO A 39 -0.21 1.27 -42.15
C PRO A 39 0.15 2.45 -41.24
N ALA A 40 0.57 3.57 -41.83
CA ALA A 40 0.92 4.81 -41.09
C ALA A 40 -0.21 5.33 -40.17
N LEU A 41 -1.47 4.99 -40.47
CA LEU A 41 -2.61 5.26 -39.61
C LEU A 41 -2.42 4.70 -38.18
N ILE A 42 -1.81 3.53 -38.04
CA ILE A 42 -1.54 2.89 -36.74
C ILE A 42 -0.55 3.73 -35.92
N GLY A 43 0.48 4.32 -36.56
CA GLY A 43 1.43 5.23 -35.91
C GLY A 43 0.78 6.53 -35.46
N THR A 44 -0.18 7.04 -36.25
CA THR A 44 -1.00 8.18 -35.84
C THR A 44 -1.85 7.86 -34.61
N VAL A 45 -2.44 6.66 -34.54
CA VAL A 45 -3.17 6.21 -33.33
C VAL A 45 -2.23 6.08 -32.14
N ALA A 46 -1.04 5.50 -32.31
CA ALA A 46 -0.01 5.41 -31.27
C ALA A 46 0.34 6.80 -30.69
N PHE A 47 0.56 7.78 -31.56
CA PHE A 47 0.82 9.16 -31.17
C PHE A 47 -0.30 9.76 -30.32
N TRP A 48 -1.57 9.62 -30.73
CA TRP A 48 -2.69 10.13 -29.93
C TRP A 48 -2.85 9.41 -28.60
N ASN A 49 -2.48 8.14 -28.56
CA ASN A 49 -2.48 7.34 -27.35
C ASN A 49 -1.41 7.81 -26.35
N LEU A 50 -0.22 8.19 -26.83
CA LEU A 50 0.79 8.87 -26.03
C LEU A 50 0.28 10.20 -25.49
N VAL A 51 -0.37 11.03 -26.32
CA VAL A 51 -0.95 12.32 -25.90
C VAL A 51 -1.99 12.11 -24.80
N ALA A 52 -2.89 11.13 -24.95
CA ALA A 52 -3.86 10.77 -23.93
C ALA A 52 -3.18 10.26 -22.64
N GLY A 53 -2.12 9.45 -22.79
CA GLY A 53 -1.30 8.95 -21.69
C GLY A 53 -0.63 10.08 -20.92
N LEU A 54 -0.11 11.10 -21.60
CA LEU A 54 0.44 12.30 -20.98
C LEU A 54 -0.62 13.09 -20.21
N GLY A 55 -1.83 13.21 -20.76
CA GLY A 55 -2.96 13.84 -20.06
C GLY A 55 -3.31 13.10 -18.76
N GLY A 56 -3.46 11.78 -18.83
CA GLY A 56 -3.73 10.95 -17.66
C GLY A 56 -2.58 10.95 -16.64
N GLY A 57 -1.34 10.89 -17.11
CA GLY A 57 -0.14 10.90 -16.29
C GLY A 57 0.04 12.22 -15.56
N LEU A 58 -0.27 13.35 -16.21
CA LEU A 58 -0.24 14.66 -15.54
C LEU A 58 -1.22 14.71 -14.36
N LEU A 59 -2.45 14.23 -14.54
CA LEU A 59 -3.44 14.15 -13.46
C LEU A 59 -2.96 13.24 -12.32
N ALA A 60 -2.34 12.10 -12.66
CA ALA A 60 -1.76 11.18 -11.67
C ALA A 60 -0.63 11.86 -10.87
N THR A 61 0.32 12.51 -11.55
CA THR A 61 1.44 13.22 -10.93
C THR A 61 0.97 14.38 -10.04
N LEU A 62 -0.07 15.11 -10.45
CA LEU A 62 -0.66 16.17 -9.60
C LEU A 62 -1.27 15.59 -8.31
N THR A 63 -1.96 14.45 -8.43
CA THR A 63 -2.54 13.77 -7.26
C THR A 63 -1.44 13.24 -6.33
N ALA A 64 -0.39 12.63 -6.89
CA ALA A 64 0.79 12.20 -6.13
C ALA A 64 1.54 13.38 -5.49
N GLY A 65 1.56 14.54 -6.14
CA GLY A 65 2.14 15.76 -5.61
C GLY A 65 1.42 16.26 -4.35
N PHE A 66 0.09 16.15 -4.31
CA PHE A 66 -0.69 16.48 -3.12
C PHE A 66 -0.37 15.54 -1.95
N ASP A 67 -0.23 14.24 -2.22
CA ASP A 67 0.17 13.26 -1.19
C ASP A 67 1.58 13.52 -0.67
N ALA A 68 2.51 13.86 -1.57
CA ALA A 68 3.88 14.21 -1.17
C ALA A 68 3.92 15.50 -0.33
N ALA A 69 3.07 16.49 -0.63
CA ALA A 69 2.99 17.74 0.12
C ALA A 69 2.38 17.58 1.51
N THR A 70 1.48 16.60 1.70
CA THR A 70 0.85 16.32 3.00
C THR A 70 1.63 15.31 3.84
N ALA A 71 2.58 14.60 3.24
CA ALA A 71 3.45 13.65 3.93
C ALA A 71 4.42 14.35 4.89
N ALA A 72 4.53 13.83 6.12
CA ALA A 72 5.44 14.34 7.14
C ALA A 72 6.43 13.24 7.62
N GLY A 73 7.60 13.67 8.09
CA GLY A 73 8.62 12.79 8.66
C GLY A 73 9.38 11.97 7.61
N PRO A 74 9.95 10.81 7.99
CA PRO A 74 10.79 9.99 7.10
C PRO A 74 10.09 9.51 5.81
N ALA A 75 8.76 9.39 5.83
CA ALA A 75 7.96 8.99 4.69
C ALA A 75 7.93 10.04 3.57
N ALA A 76 8.10 11.33 3.88
CA ALA A 76 8.05 12.41 2.90
C ALA A 76 9.10 12.25 1.78
N ARG A 77 10.32 11.80 2.13
CA ARG A 77 11.39 11.52 1.15
C ARG A 77 10.96 10.48 0.12
N ILE A 78 10.20 9.48 0.57
CA ILE A 78 9.80 8.36 -0.27
C ILE A 78 8.69 8.78 -1.23
N PHE A 79 7.72 9.57 -0.77
CA PHE A 79 6.69 10.15 -1.64
C PHE A 79 7.30 11.10 -2.68
N VAL A 80 8.28 11.93 -2.29
CA VAL A 80 9.00 12.79 -3.24
C VAL A 80 9.76 11.96 -4.28
N LEU A 81 10.43 10.88 -3.88
CA LEU A 81 11.11 9.98 -4.84
C LEU A 81 10.12 9.35 -5.82
N ALA A 82 8.98 8.85 -5.34
CA ALA A 82 7.93 8.30 -6.21
C ALA A 82 7.42 9.36 -7.21
N LEU A 83 7.13 10.56 -6.72
CA LEU A 83 6.70 11.69 -7.55
C LEU A 83 7.73 12.06 -8.62
N LEU A 84 9.02 12.07 -8.27
CA LEU A 84 10.10 12.36 -9.21
C LEU A 84 10.25 11.28 -10.28
N LEU A 85 10.06 10.00 -9.93
CA LEU A 85 10.06 8.92 -10.91
C LEU A 85 8.90 9.07 -11.90
N ASP A 86 7.69 9.32 -11.41
CA ASP A 86 6.50 9.51 -12.26
C ASP A 86 6.64 10.75 -13.16
N ALA A 87 7.15 11.87 -12.61
CA ALA A 87 7.44 13.07 -13.38
C ALA A 87 8.51 12.81 -14.46
N GLY A 88 9.56 12.05 -14.13
CA GLY A 88 10.62 11.67 -15.08
C GLY A 88 10.06 10.87 -16.26
N VAL A 89 9.22 9.87 -16.00
CA VAL A 89 8.52 9.08 -17.02
C VAL A 89 7.67 9.99 -17.90
N LEU A 90 6.89 10.88 -17.30
CA LEU A 90 6.02 11.81 -18.01
C LEU A 90 6.83 12.73 -18.94
N ILE A 91 7.96 13.25 -18.46
CA ILE A 91 8.88 14.09 -19.24
C ILE A 91 9.46 13.28 -20.42
N THR A 92 9.89 12.03 -20.20
CA THR A 92 10.41 11.17 -21.26
C THR A 92 9.39 10.98 -22.38
N PHE A 93 8.14 10.63 -22.04
CA PHE A 93 7.08 10.47 -23.02
C PHE A 93 6.66 11.80 -23.67
N ALA A 94 6.75 12.92 -22.95
CA ALA A 94 6.47 14.24 -23.50
C ALA A 94 7.51 14.64 -24.56
N VAL A 95 8.80 14.40 -24.28
CA VAL A 95 9.88 14.61 -25.26
C VAL A 95 9.69 13.71 -26.48
N LEU A 96 9.37 12.43 -26.26
CA LEU A 96 9.13 11.48 -27.35
C LEU A 96 7.95 11.92 -28.23
N THR A 97 6.85 12.35 -27.61
CA THR A 97 5.67 12.87 -28.32
C THR A 97 6.01 14.14 -29.10
N LEU A 98 6.77 15.07 -28.51
CA LEU A 98 7.20 16.31 -29.16
C LEU A 98 8.10 16.06 -30.38
N MET A 99 8.99 15.06 -30.29
CA MET A 99 9.83 14.66 -31.42
C MET A 99 8.99 14.13 -32.59
N ARG A 100 7.87 13.43 -32.31
CA ARG A 100 6.95 12.93 -33.35
C ARG A 100 6.07 13.99 -34.00
N VAL A 101 5.88 15.16 -33.39
CA VAL A 101 5.08 16.26 -33.99
C VAL A 101 5.67 16.74 -35.31
N ARG A 102 6.99 16.61 -35.48
CA ARG A 102 7.72 17.06 -36.68
C ARG A 102 7.73 16.03 -37.82
N ASP A 103 7.29 14.82 -37.55
CA ASP A 103 7.24 13.75 -38.55
C ASP A 103 5.87 13.75 -39.24
N PRO A 104 5.80 13.85 -40.59
CA PRO A 104 4.54 13.90 -41.33
C PRO A 104 3.65 12.68 -41.08
N ASP A 105 4.26 11.50 -40.96
CA ASP A 105 3.56 10.23 -40.77
C ASP A 105 3.41 9.88 -39.28
N ARG A 106 4.01 10.69 -38.39
CA ARG A 106 4.07 10.47 -36.93
C ARG A 106 4.55 9.07 -36.55
N THR A 107 5.35 8.46 -37.42
CA THR A 107 5.87 7.10 -37.24
C THR A 107 7.06 7.09 -36.30
N VAL A 108 7.34 5.94 -35.70
CA VAL A 108 8.52 5.74 -34.88
C VAL A 108 9.67 5.21 -35.75
N ASN A 109 10.87 5.75 -35.56
CA ASN A 109 12.08 5.10 -36.05
C ASN A 109 12.68 4.19 -34.95
N ALA A 110 13.61 3.31 -35.32
CA ALA A 110 14.21 2.36 -34.39
C ALA A 110 14.89 3.04 -33.17
N GLY A 111 15.47 4.22 -33.36
CA GLY A 111 16.10 4.99 -32.27
C GLY A 111 15.07 5.53 -31.27
N LEU A 112 13.96 6.08 -31.75
CA LEU A 112 12.87 6.55 -30.90
C LEU A 112 12.18 5.40 -30.17
N LEU A 113 12.07 4.22 -30.80
CA LEU A 113 11.52 3.03 -30.14
C LEU A 113 12.38 2.59 -28.95
N LEU A 114 13.71 2.68 -29.05
CA LEU A 114 14.59 2.37 -27.91
C LEU A 114 14.35 3.32 -26.72
N VAL A 115 14.15 4.61 -27.00
CA VAL A 115 13.77 5.60 -25.98
C VAL A 115 12.39 5.29 -25.40
N GLU A 116 11.45 4.85 -26.24
CA GLU A 116 10.12 4.43 -25.81
C GLU A 116 10.18 3.24 -24.84
N VAL A 117 10.94 2.21 -25.19
CA VAL A 117 11.15 1.02 -24.35
C VAL A 117 11.82 1.40 -23.03
N ALA A 118 12.82 2.28 -23.05
CA ALA A 118 13.45 2.77 -21.84
C ALA A 118 12.47 3.55 -20.95
N GLY A 119 11.63 4.41 -21.55
CA GLY A 119 10.56 5.12 -20.85
C GLY A 119 9.53 4.17 -20.24
N LEU A 120 9.13 3.13 -20.97
CA LEU A 120 8.23 2.08 -20.49
C LEU A 120 8.81 1.26 -19.35
N ALA A 121 10.10 0.92 -19.43
CA ALA A 121 10.79 0.22 -18.35
C ALA A 121 10.85 1.09 -17.08
N ALA A 122 11.14 2.40 -17.23
CA ALA A 122 11.10 3.35 -16.13
C ALA A 122 9.68 3.49 -15.54
N ALA A 123 8.65 3.51 -16.38
CA ALA A 123 7.24 3.55 -15.96
C ALA A 123 6.85 2.31 -15.15
N GLY A 124 7.23 1.11 -15.63
CA GLY A 124 7.03 -0.14 -14.90
C GLY A 124 7.78 -0.17 -13.58
N PHE A 125 9.02 0.33 -13.54
CA PHE A 125 9.78 0.46 -12.30
C PHE A 125 9.13 1.42 -11.31
N SER A 126 8.63 2.58 -11.77
CA SER A 126 7.90 3.54 -10.94
C SER A 126 6.64 2.91 -10.33
N ALA A 127 5.84 2.25 -11.16
CA ALA A 127 4.61 1.57 -10.71
C ALA A 127 4.90 0.47 -9.67
N TRP A 128 5.95 -0.31 -9.89
CA TRP A 128 6.39 -1.33 -8.91
C TRP A 128 6.91 -0.70 -7.62
N PHE A 129 7.69 0.38 -7.72
CA PHE A 129 8.19 1.11 -6.55
C PHE A 129 7.04 1.66 -5.71
N GLY A 130 6.06 2.33 -6.33
CA GLY A 130 4.86 2.82 -5.65
C GLY A 130 4.04 1.71 -5.00
N GLY A 131 3.89 0.56 -5.68
CA GLY A 131 3.22 -0.62 -5.13
C GLY A 131 3.88 -1.17 -3.85
N ARG A 132 5.22 -1.12 -3.75
CA ARG A 132 5.93 -1.53 -2.52
C ARG A 132 5.73 -0.58 -1.34
N LEU A 133 5.40 0.69 -1.60
CA LEU A 133 5.08 1.65 -0.54
C LEU A 133 3.70 1.41 0.07
N ALA A 134 2.79 0.87 -0.72
CA ALA A 134 1.45 0.51 -0.28
C ALA A 134 1.40 -0.81 0.51
N ASP A 135 2.49 -1.61 0.54
CA ASP A 135 2.54 -2.85 1.30
C ASP A 135 2.58 -2.55 2.81
N PRO A 136 1.56 -2.96 3.59
CA PRO A 136 1.54 -2.75 5.05
C PRO A 136 2.69 -3.45 5.80
N ARG A 137 3.43 -4.34 5.13
CA ARG A 137 4.58 -5.06 5.70
C ARG A 137 5.93 -4.38 5.39
N ALA A 138 5.94 -3.30 4.61
CA ALA A 138 7.17 -2.57 4.32
C ALA A 138 7.76 -1.97 5.62
N PRO A 139 9.09 -2.04 5.85
CA PRO A 139 9.74 -1.56 7.08
C PRO A 139 9.56 -0.07 7.43
N VAL A 140 8.83 0.69 6.62
CA VAL A 140 8.57 2.13 6.77
C VAL A 140 7.47 2.42 7.82
N ALA A 141 6.83 1.39 8.38
CA ALA A 141 5.86 1.55 9.46
C ALA A 141 6.37 0.98 10.79
N ASP A 142 7.26 1.70 11.47
CA ASP A 142 7.34 1.57 12.93
C ASP A 142 7.52 2.93 13.60
N PRO A 143 6.44 3.71 13.79
CA PRO A 143 6.42 4.73 14.81
C PRO A 143 6.20 4.01 16.15
N ARG A 144 7.23 3.34 16.69
CA ARG A 144 7.25 3.12 18.14
C ARG A 144 7.43 4.49 18.74
N PRO A 145 6.45 5.04 19.50
CA PRO A 145 6.82 6.07 20.45
C PRO A 145 7.94 5.48 21.31
N PRO A 146 8.97 6.28 21.69
CA PRO A 146 9.85 5.88 22.79
C PRO A 146 8.90 5.43 23.89
N ARG A 147 9.02 4.18 24.37
CA ARG A 147 8.37 3.84 25.63
C ARG A 147 8.88 4.90 26.58
N ALA A 148 8.02 5.83 26.99
CA ALA A 148 8.22 6.52 28.23
C ALA A 148 8.41 5.38 29.22
N ALA A 149 9.64 5.19 29.67
CA ALA A 149 9.91 4.36 30.81
C ALA A 149 8.96 4.89 31.88
N GLY A 150 7.91 4.12 32.17
CA GLY A 150 6.94 4.50 33.18
C GLY A 150 7.70 4.86 34.46
N PRO A 151 7.20 5.79 35.29
CA PRO A 151 7.86 6.12 36.54
C PRO A 151 8.08 4.82 37.32
N ARG A 152 9.34 4.49 37.59
CA ARG A 152 9.68 3.40 38.50
C ARG A 152 9.00 3.71 39.83
N ALA A 153 7.98 2.94 40.18
CA ALA A 153 7.38 2.95 41.50
C ALA A 153 8.27 2.17 42.49
N ASP A 154 9.58 2.44 42.44
CA ASP A 154 10.58 1.83 43.31
C ASP A 154 11.09 2.95 44.24
N GLY A 155 10.51 3.05 45.45
CA GLY A 155 11.13 3.85 46.52
C GLY A 155 10.26 4.85 47.30
N LEU A 156 8.93 4.71 47.36
CA LEU A 156 8.08 5.57 48.19
C LEU A 156 7.15 4.79 49.14
N LEU A 157 7.69 3.73 49.77
CA LEU A 157 7.24 3.31 51.10
C LEU A 157 8.20 3.91 52.14
N SER A 158 8.01 5.21 52.32
CA SER A 158 8.48 5.95 53.48
C SER A 158 7.84 5.35 54.73
N GLY A 159 8.67 5.20 55.77
CA GLY A 159 8.30 4.73 57.09
C GLY A 159 7.15 5.51 57.72
N GLY A 160 6.44 4.81 58.60
CA GLY A 160 5.35 5.33 59.42
C GLY A 160 4.96 4.32 60.49
N ARG A 161 5.94 3.83 61.24
CA ARG A 161 5.72 3.03 62.45
C ARG A 161 5.71 3.99 63.63
N LEU A 162 4.52 4.44 64.05
CA LEU A 162 4.29 4.96 65.39
C LEU A 162 3.05 4.29 65.95
N ASP A 163 3.36 3.36 66.83
CA ASP A 163 2.47 2.56 67.66
C ASP A 163 2.12 3.43 68.87
N THR A 164 0.87 3.89 68.98
CA THR A 164 0.33 4.46 70.22
C THR A 164 -0.80 3.57 70.68
N GLY A 165 -0.50 2.75 71.66
CA GLY A 165 -1.49 1.99 72.42
C GLY A 165 -2.34 2.91 73.30
N HIS A 166 -3.65 2.70 73.27
CA HIS A 166 -4.49 2.52 74.45
C HIS A 166 -5.95 2.23 74.05
N ALA A 167 -6.53 1.22 74.73
CA ALA A 167 -7.95 0.99 75.10
C ALA A 167 -9.02 1.12 73.99
N GLU A 168 -9.97 0.21 73.79
CA GLU A 168 -10.77 -0.57 74.75
C GLU A 168 -11.56 -1.65 73.96
N ARG A 169 -12.09 -2.66 74.66
CA ARG A 169 -12.84 -3.81 74.11
C ARG A 169 -14.36 -3.52 73.93
N PRO A 170 -15.12 -4.38 73.23
CA PRO A 170 -16.35 -4.05 72.49
C PRO A 170 -17.65 -4.36 73.26
N PRO A 171 -18.82 -4.14 72.63
CA PRO A 171 -19.85 -5.17 72.72
C PRO A 171 -20.53 -5.55 71.39
N ALA A 172 -20.71 -6.87 71.29
CA ALA A 172 -21.64 -7.70 70.54
C ALA A 172 -22.80 -7.08 69.73
N GLY A 173 -23.05 -7.65 68.54
CA GLY A 173 -24.40 -7.72 67.98
C GLY A 173 -24.49 -8.00 66.47
N HIS A 174 -25.02 -9.19 66.12
CA HIS A 174 -25.76 -9.57 64.90
C HIS A 174 -25.01 -9.92 63.58
N PRO A 175 -25.09 -11.18 63.12
CA PRO A 175 -25.12 -11.55 61.69
C PRO A 175 -26.60 -11.76 61.24
N PRO A 176 -26.89 -12.27 60.04
CA PRO A 176 -26.46 -11.98 58.67
C PRO A 176 -27.66 -11.61 57.76
N ALA A 177 -27.45 -11.18 56.51
CA ALA A 177 -28.46 -11.35 55.46
C ALA A 177 -27.83 -11.44 54.06
N ALA A 178 -27.84 -12.66 53.53
CA ALA A 178 -27.48 -13.00 52.18
C ALA A 178 -28.55 -12.50 51.19
N HIS A 179 -28.12 -11.90 50.08
CA HIS A 179 -28.96 -11.66 48.91
C HIS A 179 -29.00 -12.94 48.04
N PRO A 180 -30.16 -13.36 47.50
CA PRO A 180 -30.31 -14.65 46.85
C PRO A 180 -29.98 -14.63 45.35
N ALA A 181 -29.37 -15.73 44.92
CA ALA A 181 -29.66 -16.56 43.74
C ALA A 181 -29.85 -15.93 42.34
N ASP A 182 -28.91 -16.29 41.47
CA ASP A 182 -29.09 -16.97 40.18
C ASP A 182 -30.12 -16.47 39.16
N GLY A 183 -29.60 -15.86 38.10
CA GLY A 183 -30.19 -15.83 36.76
C GLY A 183 -29.33 -16.63 35.77
N PRO A 184 -29.92 -17.32 34.77
CA PRO A 184 -29.23 -18.31 33.95
C PRO A 184 -28.19 -17.71 32.99
N ARG A 185 -26.98 -18.28 33.02
CA ARG A 185 -25.88 -17.96 32.09
C ARG A 185 -26.12 -18.61 30.73
N VAL A 186 -26.22 -17.79 29.68
CA VAL A 186 -26.24 -18.23 28.28
C VAL A 186 -24.86 -18.78 27.88
N PRO A 187 -24.73 -20.00 27.35
CA PRO A 187 -23.43 -20.54 26.92
C PRO A 187 -22.97 -19.92 25.59
N ARG A 188 -21.75 -19.37 25.60
CA ARG A 188 -21.03 -18.84 24.43
C ARG A 188 -20.76 -19.95 23.40
N GLN A 189 -21.30 -19.80 22.19
CA GLN A 189 -20.89 -20.58 21.03
C GLN A 189 -19.49 -20.18 20.57
N ALA A 190 -18.48 -20.89 21.07
CA ALA A 190 -17.13 -20.89 20.51
C ALA A 190 -16.81 -22.33 20.08
N GLY A 191 -16.78 -22.61 18.77
CA GLY A 191 -16.27 -23.91 18.31
C GLY A 191 -16.57 -24.36 16.89
N PHE A 192 -17.51 -23.75 16.14
CA PHE A 192 -17.96 -24.37 14.89
C PHE A 192 -17.22 -23.93 13.60
N ARG A 193 -16.48 -22.81 13.61
CA ARG A 193 -15.82 -22.30 12.40
C ARG A 193 -14.42 -22.87 12.11
N GLN A 194 -13.77 -23.54 13.06
CA GLN A 194 -12.40 -24.06 12.85
C GLN A 194 -12.35 -25.41 12.11
N ARG A 195 -13.46 -26.17 12.03
CA ARG A 195 -13.45 -27.49 11.38
C ARG A 195 -13.55 -27.47 9.85
N LEU A 196 -13.93 -26.34 9.23
CA LEU A 196 -14.08 -26.26 7.77
C LEU A 196 -12.78 -25.93 7.01
N ILE A 197 -11.73 -25.46 7.68
CA ILE A 197 -10.48 -25.04 7.01
C ILE A 197 -9.44 -26.18 6.91
N ALA A 198 -9.59 -27.26 7.70
CA ALA A 198 -8.65 -28.38 7.70
C ALA A 198 -8.92 -29.44 6.60
N ALA A 199 -10.09 -29.41 5.94
CA ALA A 199 -10.48 -30.41 4.93
C ALA A 199 -10.03 -30.07 3.49
N GLY A 200 -9.65 -28.82 3.20
CA GLY A 200 -9.31 -28.37 1.84
C GLY A 200 -7.84 -28.42 1.43
N ARG A 201 -6.94 -28.96 2.26
CA ARG A 201 -5.47 -28.93 2.07
C ARG A 201 -4.83 -30.31 1.79
N ARG A 202 -5.52 -31.25 1.15
CA ARG A 202 -4.99 -32.60 0.85
C ARG A 202 -5.12 -33.08 -0.61
N SER A 203 -5.23 -32.21 -1.61
CA SER A 203 -5.47 -32.67 -3.00
C SER A 203 -4.65 -32.03 -4.10
N SER A 204 -3.43 -31.57 -3.84
CA SER A 204 -2.53 -31.14 -4.94
C SER A 204 -1.05 -31.25 -4.58
N GLN A 205 -0.55 -32.48 -4.57
CA GLN A 205 0.88 -32.77 -4.65
C GLN A 205 1.08 -33.81 -5.77
N PRO A 206 1.54 -33.42 -6.98
CA PRO A 206 1.90 -34.39 -8.00
C PRO A 206 3.25 -35.03 -7.64
N ALA A 207 3.25 -36.35 -7.60
CA ALA A 207 4.37 -37.20 -7.27
C ALA A 207 5.49 -37.10 -8.32
N SER A 208 6.72 -37.00 -7.82
CA SER A 208 7.96 -37.18 -8.57
C SER A 208 8.06 -38.63 -9.07
N SER A 209 8.29 -38.83 -10.37
CA SER A 209 8.67 -40.12 -10.94
C SER A 209 10.12 -40.06 -11.43
N SER A 210 11.01 -40.62 -10.61
CA SER A 210 12.38 -40.99 -10.94
C SER A 210 12.48 -42.51 -11.08
N LEU A 211 12.85 -43.00 -12.26
CA LEU A 211 13.27 -44.38 -12.59
C LEU A 211 14.25 -44.20 -13.76
N VAL A 212 15.57 -44.25 -13.61
CA VAL A 212 16.44 -45.43 -13.40
C VAL A 212 16.01 -46.62 -14.28
N ARG A 213 16.46 -46.64 -15.53
CA ARG A 213 17.52 -47.54 -16.03
C ARG A 213 17.89 -47.19 -17.47
#